data_AF-A0A6B8KH13-F1
#
_entry.id   AF-A0A6B8KH13-F1
#
_cell.length_a   1.000
_cell.length_b   1.000
_cell.length_c   1.000
_cell.angle_alpha   90.00
_cell.angle_beta   90.00
_cell.angle_gamma   90.00
#
_symmetry.space_group_name_H-M   'P 1'
#
loop_
_entity.id
_entity.type
_entity.pdbx_description
1 polymer ?
#
loop_
_entity_poly.entity_id
_entity_poly.type
_entity_poly.pdbx_seq_one_letter_code
_entity_poly.pdbx_strand_id
1 'polypeptide(L)'
;MAEFITEKDLSARIRLVLSGTEIQCAVAFLGDGSAELLRDKVQAEIICDLSMGGTFPPELKRLGAPGNEKLRYINGLHAKVYISSAGAIVSSANATANGIGNDRHQARLIEAGTFYSPDDANWRSTKKWFCQLYESAPRVDKGALADAYQRWEPPRGAAIPAVAVRSGSLLDLVRSRVQTHKVLGVKSGL
;
A
#
# COMPACT_ATOMS: atom_id res chain seq x y z
N MET A 1 12.70 16.98 -3.31
CA MET A 1 13.58 16.21 -2.41
C MET A 1 12.77 15.07 -1.79
N ALA A 2 13.37 13.90 -1.59
CA ALA A 2 12.72 12.76 -0.93
C ALA A 2 12.86 12.84 0.59
N GLU A 3 11.78 12.58 1.32
CA GLU A 3 11.75 12.60 2.79
C GLU A 3 11.25 11.25 3.30
N PHE A 4 12.01 10.59 4.18
CA PHE A 4 11.56 9.36 4.86
C PHE A 4 10.68 9.72 6.05
N ILE A 5 9.53 9.04 6.19
CA ILE A 5 8.49 9.35 7.17
C ILE A 5 7.95 8.06 7.77
N THR A 6 7.63 8.07 9.08
CA THR A 6 7.07 6.92 9.80
C THR A 6 5.77 7.24 10.53
N GLU A 7 4.99 6.20 10.80
CA GLU A 7 3.90 6.17 11.80
C GLU A 7 2.91 7.36 11.72
N LYS A 8 2.89 8.22 12.75
CA LYS A 8 1.96 9.34 12.86
C LYS A 8 2.25 10.42 11.82
N ASP A 9 3.52 10.69 11.57
CA ASP A 9 3.94 11.67 10.57
C ASP A 9 3.57 11.18 9.16
N LEU A 10 3.66 9.87 8.92
CA LEU A 10 3.25 9.27 7.66
C LEU A 10 1.73 9.40 7.47
N SER A 11 0.96 9.11 8.51
CA SER A 11 -0.51 9.27 8.48
C SER A 11 -0.92 10.71 8.19
N ALA A 12 -0.29 11.68 8.86
CA ALA A 12 -0.53 13.11 8.63
C ALA A 12 -0.14 13.51 7.20
N ARG A 13 0.99 13.02 6.70
CA ARG A 13 1.44 13.34 5.34
C ARG A 13 0.55 12.72 4.26
N ILE A 14 0.07 11.49 4.45
CA ILE A 14 -0.90 10.88 3.52
C ILE A 14 -2.18 11.72 3.48
N ARG A 15 -2.70 12.16 4.63
CA ARG A 15 -3.88 13.06 4.67
C ARG A 15 -3.62 14.38 3.96
N LEU A 16 -2.42 14.97 4.13
CA LEU A 16 -2.03 16.18 3.41
C LEU A 16 -2.03 15.93 1.90
N VAL A 17 -1.44 14.83 1.42
CA VAL A 17 -1.49 14.48 -0.01
C VAL A 17 -2.93 14.30 -0.48
N LEU A 18 -3.77 13.60 0.28
CA LEU A 18 -5.20 13.42 -0.05
C LEU A 18 -6.02 14.72 0.09
N SER A 19 -5.48 15.79 0.68
CA SER A 19 -6.11 17.10 0.70
C SER A 19 -5.95 17.90 -0.60
N GLY A 20 -4.99 17.52 -1.45
CA GLY A 20 -4.71 18.16 -2.74
C GLY A 20 -5.76 17.89 -3.82
N THR A 21 -5.45 18.32 -5.05
CA THR A 21 -6.25 18.09 -6.27
C THR A 21 -5.66 16.97 -7.11
N GLU A 22 -6.41 16.45 -8.08
CA GLU A 22 -5.97 15.34 -8.95
C GLU A 22 -5.51 14.10 -8.15
N ILE A 23 -6.34 13.66 -7.21
CA ILE A 23 -5.99 12.56 -6.31
C ILE A 23 -5.95 11.25 -7.07
N GLN A 24 -4.85 10.53 -6.92
CA GLN A 24 -4.60 9.23 -7.52
C GLN A 24 -4.06 8.27 -6.47
N CYS A 25 -4.68 7.10 -6.34
CA CYS A 25 -4.37 6.12 -5.31
C CYS A 25 -4.18 4.75 -5.96
N ALA A 26 -2.97 4.19 -5.90
CA ALA A 26 -2.71 2.78 -6.21
C ALA A 26 -2.43 2.05 -4.90
N VAL A 27 -3.47 1.49 -4.30
CA VAL A 27 -3.42 0.93 -2.94
C VAL A 27 -4.06 -0.43 -2.93
N ALA A 28 -3.26 -1.45 -2.61
CA ALA A 28 -3.67 -2.85 -2.64
C ALA A 28 -4.99 -3.08 -1.91
N PHE A 29 -5.08 -2.62 -0.66
CA PHE A 29 -6.23 -2.90 0.20
C PHE A 29 -6.97 -1.62 0.58
N LEU A 30 -8.24 -1.57 0.20
CA LEU A 30 -9.21 -0.60 0.71
C LEU A 30 -9.97 -1.26 1.85
N GLY A 31 -9.56 -0.99 3.09
CA GLY A 31 -10.17 -1.58 4.29
C GLY A 31 -11.17 -0.64 4.94
N ASP A 32 -11.69 -1.04 6.09
CA ASP A 32 -12.66 -0.24 6.86
C ASP A 32 -12.17 1.20 7.09
N GLY A 33 -13.06 2.17 6.79
CA GLY A 33 -12.77 3.60 6.85
C GLY A 33 -12.15 4.19 5.58
N SER A 34 -11.80 3.38 4.57
CA SER A 34 -11.23 3.88 3.32
C SER A 34 -12.15 4.79 2.53
N ALA A 35 -13.46 4.50 2.47
CA ALA A 35 -14.38 5.42 1.83
C ALA A 35 -14.47 6.71 2.60
N GLU A 36 -14.46 6.74 3.94
CA GLU A 36 -14.45 8.00 4.69
C GLU A 36 -13.20 8.85 4.37
N LEU A 37 -12.04 8.21 4.32
CA LEU A 37 -10.77 8.86 3.94
C LEU A 37 -10.81 9.45 2.52
N LEU A 38 -11.60 8.87 1.62
CA LEU A 38 -11.65 9.22 0.19
C LEU A 38 -13.01 9.79 -0.25
N ARG A 39 -14.01 9.94 0.64
CA ARG A 39 -15.43 10.15 0.29
C ARG A 39 -15.65 11.49 -0.39
N ASP A 40 -15.05 12.52 0.19
CA ASP A 40 -15.14 13.88 -0.32
C ASP A 40 -14.24 14.08 -1.55
N LYS A 41 -13.54 13.03 -1.96
CA LYS A 41 -12.62 12.98 -3.09
C LYS A 41 -13.29 12.25 -4.26
N VAL A 42 -14.51 12.68 -4.59
CA VAL A 42 -15.38 12.09 -5.64
C VAL A 42 -14.69 12.02 -7.01
N GLN A 43 -13.61 12.77 -7.20
CA GLN A 43 -12.81 12.78 -8.43
C GLN A 43 -11.53 11.93 -8.36
N ALA A 44 -11.27 11.22 -7.26
CA ALA A 44 -10.07 10.43 -7.08
C ALA A 44 -10.07 9.21 -8.01
N GLU A 45 -8.93 8.99 -8.65
CA GLU A 45 -8.65 7.80 -9.44
C GLU A 45 -8.04 6.74 -8.54
N ILE A 46 -8.72 5.61 -8.39
CA ILE A 46 -8.36 4.59 -7.40
C ILE A 46 -8.15 3.26 -8.11
N ILE A 47 -7.02 2.60 -7.83
CA ILE A 47 -6.75 1.22 -8.20
C ILE A 47 -6.53 0.42 -6.92
N CYS A 48 -7.24 -0.70 -6.79
CA CYS A 48 -7.07 -1.66 -5.71
C CYS A 48 -6.85 -3.08 -6.21
N ASP A 49 -6.57 -4.01 -5.30
CA ASP A 49 -6.58 -5.44 -5.58
C ASP A 49 -7.88 -6.07 -5.04
N LEU A 50 -8.44 -7.00 -5.83
CA LEU A 50 -9.64 -7.78 -5.46
C LEU A 50 -9.34 -9.29 -5.35
N SER A 51 -8.08 -9.70 -5.54
CA SER A 51 -7.68 -11.11 -5.65
C SER A 51 -7.11 -11.70 -4.36
N MET A 52 -6.49 -10.86 -3.52
CA MET A 52 -5.78 -11.25 -2.29
C MET A 52 -6.65 -11.21 -1.04
N GLY A 53 -7.93 -10.86 -1.17
CA GLY A 53 -8.90 -10.85 -0.06
C GLY A 53 -8.77 -9.70 0.95
N GLY A 54 -7.81 -8.77 0.78
CA GLY A 54 -7.58 -7.67 1.72
C GLY A 54 -8.48 -6.44 1.55
N THR A 55 -9.13 -6.28 0.39
CA THR A 55 -10.06 -5.17 0.12
C THR A 55 -11.46 -5.48 0.66
N PHE A 56 -12.02 -4.58 1.49
CA PHE A 56 -13.31 -4.71 2.13
C PHE A 56 -14.44 -4.27 1.18
N PRO A 57 -15.26 -5.19 0.63
CA PRO A 57 -16.21 -4.87 -0.44
C PRO A 57 -17.31 -3.84 -0.10
N PRO A 58 -17.78 -3.69 1.16
CA PRO A 58 -18.63 -2.58 1.55
C PRO A 58 -18.02 -1.19 1.29
N GLU A 59 -16.70 -1.05 1.37
CA GLU A 59 -16.02 0.22 1.07
C GLU A 59 -16.03 0.52 -0.44
N LEU A 60 -15.89 -0.50 -1.29
CA LEU A 60 -16.07 -0.34 -2.74
C LEU A 60 -17.45 0.21 -3.08
N LYS A 61 -18.50 -0.29 -2.42
CA LYS A 61 -19.87 0.24 -2.57
C LYS A 61 -19.99 1.69 -2.08
N ARG A 62 -19.39 2.01 -0.93
CA ARG A 62 -19.38 3.39 -0.39
C ARG A 62 -18.61 4.36 -1.30
N LEU A 63 -17.61 3.86 -2.02
CA LEU A 63 -16.87 4.57 -3.07
C LEU A 63 -17.63 4.60 -4.41
N GLY A 64 -18.84 4.05 -4.49
CA GLY A 64 -19.72 4.16 -5.66
C GLY A 64 -19.64 3.00 -6.65
N ALA A 65 -18.99 1.88 -6.34
CA ALA A 65 -19.10 0.68 -7.18
C ALA A 65 -20.56 0.18 -7.26
N PRO A 66 -21.03 -0.31 -8.42
CA PRO A 66 -20.29 -0.44 -9.69
C PRO A 66 -20.34 0.81 -10.59
N GLY A 67 -21.02 1.87 -10.17
CA GLY A 67 -21.24 3.09 -10.97
C GLY A 67 -20.03 4.02 -11.09
N ASN A 68 -19.04 3.89 -10.20
CA ASN A 68 -17.87 4.76 -10.21
C ASN A 68 -16.88 4.37 -11.32
N GLU A 69 -16.71 5.24 -12.32
CA GLU A 69 -15.79 5.02 -13.44
C GLU A 69 -14.31 5.16 -13.06
N LYS A 70 -14.06 5.79 -11.91
CA LYS A 70 -12.73 6.06 -11.39
C LYS A 70 -12.21 5.03 -10.40
N LEU A 71 -13.06 4.08 -10.03
CA LEU A 71 -12.70 2.96 -9.17
C LEU A 71 -12.37 1.76 -10.04
N ARG A 72 -11.09 1.40 -10.04
CA ARG A 72 -10.50 0.35 -10.87
C ARG A 72 -9.80 -0.70 -10.01
N TYR A 73 -9.47 -1.82 -10.63
CA TYR A 73 -8.72 -2.88 -9.95
C TYR A 73 -7.66 -3.50 -10.84
N ILE A 74 -6.60 -4.02 -10.21
CA ILE A 74 -5.59 -4.87 -10.84
C ILE A 74 -5.30 -6.03 -9.88
N ASN A 75 -5.50 -7.25 -10.34
CA ASN A 75 -5.15 -8.43 -9.56
C ASN A 75 -3.63 -8.53 -9.37
N GLY A 76 -3.19 -8.75 -8.14
CA GLY A 76 -1.77 -8.75 -7.75
C GLY A 76 -1.20 -7.36 -7.46
N LEU A 77 -2.01 -6.30 -7.45
CA LEU A 77 -1.55 -4.97 -7.03
C LEU A 77 -1.24 -4.99 -5.53
N HIS A 78 0.04 -4.88 -5.17
CA HIS A 78 0.47 -4.81 -3.76
C HIS A 78 1.09 -3.46 -3.36
N ALA A 79 0.98 -2.44 -4.20
CA ALA A 79 1.47 -1.09 -3.93
C ALA A 79 0.62 -0.35 -2.88
N LYS A 80 1.18 0.67 -2.23
CA LYS A 80 0.43 1.66 -1.44
C LYS A 80 0.97 3.05 -1.72
N VAL A 81 0.41 3.63 -2.76
CA VAL A 81 0.87 4.90 -3.33
C VAL A 81 -0.28 5.89 -3.37
N TYR A 82 -0.02 7.10 -2.87
CA TYR A 82 -0.96 8.22 -2.82
C TYR A 82 -0.32 9.40 -3.55
N ILE A 83 -1.04 10.03 -4.47
CA ILE A 83 -0.52 11.10 -5.33
C ILE A 83 -1.57 12.20 -5.43
N SER A 84 -1.14 13.45 -5.45
CA SER A 84 -1.96 14.62 -5.78
C SER A 84 -1.07 15.79 -6.19
N SER A 85 -1.67 16.96 -6.39
CA SER A 85 -0.95 18.24 -6.51
C SER A 85 -0.14 18.63 -5.27
N ALA A 86 -0.38 18.02 -4.10
CA ALA A 86 0.39 18.26 -2.88
C ALA A 86 1.64 17.37 -2.76
N GLY A 87 1.82 16.39 -3.64
CA GLY A 87 3.00 15.51 -3.68
C GLY A 87 2.62 14.04 -3.86
N ALA A 88 3.55 13.16 -3.53
CA ALA A 88 3.37 11.72 -3.62
C ALA A 88 3.93 11.02 -2.38
N ILE A 89 3.27 9.96 -1.95
CA ILE A 89 3.72 9.03 -0.92
C ILE A 89 3.81 7.65 -1.51
N VAL A 90 4.97 7.00 -1.34
CA VAL A 90 5.14 5.56 -1.54
C VAL A 90 5.39 4.94 -0.17
N SER A 91 4.55 4.00 0.25
CA SER A 91 4.55 3.52 1.64
C SER A 91 4.18 2.06 1.80
N SER A 92 4.27 1.56 3.03
CA SER A 92 3.70 0.28 3.46
C SER A 92 2.21 0.37 3.83
N ALA A 93 1.71 1.58 4.13
CA ALA A 93 0.38 1.80 4.69
C ALA A 93 -0.75 1.66 3.65
N ASN A 94 -1.59 0.64 3.80
CA ASN A 94 -2.83 0.53 3.02
C ASN A 94 -3.88 1.57 3.48
N ALA A 95 -4.88 1.82 2.64
CA ALA A 95 -5.99 2.71 2.93
C ALA A 95 -6.96 2.00 3.88
N THR A 96 -6.62 1.98 5.16
CA THR A 96 -7.37 1.29 6.22
C THR A 96 -7.26 2.08 7.51
N ALA A 97 -8.23 1.93 8.41
CA ALA A 97 -8.14 2.51 9.75
C ALA A 97 -6.88 2.06 10.52
N ASN A 98 -6.40 0.83 10.33
CA ASN A 98 -5.19 0.35 10.99
C ASN A 98 -3.89 0.96 10.41
N GLY A 99 -3.87 1.26 9.12
CA GLY A 99 -2.69 1.82 8.43
C GLY A 99 -2.56 3.34 8.51
N ILE A 100 -3.65 4.08 8.30
CA ILE A 100 -3.65 5.57 8.24
C ILE A 100 -4.44 6.19 9.41
N GLY A 101 -5.29 5.41 10.07
CA GLY A 101 -6.30 5.93 10.98
C GLY A 101 -7.47 6.60 10.25
N ASN A 102 -8.40 7.13 11.03
CA ASN A 102 -9.46 8.05 10.62
C ASN A 102 -9.79 8.97 11.81
N ASP A 103 -10.82 9.82 11.67
CA ASP A 103 -11.19 10.79 12.71
C ASP A 103 -11.62 10.12 14.02
N ARG A 104 -11.94 8.82 13.98
CA ARG A 104 -12.40 8.02 15.13
C ARG A 104 -11.31 7.13 15.71
N HIS A 105 -10.28 6.78 14.93
CA HIS A 105 -9.28 5.77 15.29
C HIS A 105 -7.88 6.18 14.83
N GLN A 106 -6.89 6.14 15.74
CA GLN A 106 -5.49 6.29 15.36
C GLN A 106 -5.00 5.05 14.60
N ALA A 107 -4.03 5.25 13.70
CA ALA A 107 -3.28 4.16 13.08
C ALA A 107 -2.67 3.25 14.16
N ARG A 108 -2.68 1.94 13.91
CA ARG A 108 -2.22 0.91 14.84
C ARG A 108 -0.99 0.15 14.36
N LEU A 109 -0.75 0.16 13.04
CA LEU A 109 0.41 -0.50 12.44
C LEU A 109 1.63 0.41 12.48
N ILE A 110 2.81 -0.21 12.56
CA ILE A 110 4.09 0.48 12.36
C ILE A 110 4.30 0.56 10.85
N GLU A 111 4.22 1.77 10.31
CA GLU A 111 4.24 2.02 8.88
C GLU A 111 5.38 2.97 8.52
N ALA A 112 5.93 2.83 7.31
CA ALA A 112 6.98 3.69 6.80
C ALA A 112 6.71 4.05 5.33
N GLY A 113 7.26 5.18 4.90
CA GLY A 113 7.17 5.60 3.52
C GLY A 113 8.10 6.75 3.18
N THR A 114 8.05 7.15 1.92
CA THR A 114 8.81 8.27 1.38
C THR A 114 7.86 9.28 0.75
N PHE A 115 8.01 10.54 1.11
CA PHE A 115 7.34 11.67 0.47
C PHE A 115 8.20 12.27 -0.64
N TYR A 116 7.55 12.65 -1.72
CA TYR A 116 8.12 13.42 -2.82
C TYR A 116 7.30 14.68 -3.05
N SER A 117 7.97 15.83 -3.08
CA SER A 117 7.34 17.11 -3.43
C SER A 117 6.94 17.15 -4.92
N PRO A 118 5.93 17.97 -5.31
CA PRO A 118 5.44 18.02 -6.70
C PRO A 118 6.50 18.35 -7.77
N ASP A 119 7.54 19.09 -7.40
CA ASP A 119 8.67 19.46 -8.25
C ASP A 119 9.75 18.35 -8.37
N ASP A 120 9.65 17.29 -7.57
CA ASP A 120 10.60 16.18 -7.56
C ASP A 120 10.46 15.27 -8.81
N ALA A 121 11.59 14.77 -9.31
CA ALA A 121 11.60 13.83 -10.43
C ALA A 121 10.94 12.49 -10.09
N ASN A 122 11.00 12.06 -8.83
CA ASN A 122 10.33 10.87 -8.35
C ASN A 122 8.82 11.05 -8.31
N TRP A 123 8.31 12.23 -7.94
CA TRP A 123 6.87 12.52 -8.06
C TRP A 123 6.38 12.33 -9.49
N ARG A 124 7.09 12.88 -10.48
CA ARG A 124 6.76 12.71 -11.91
C ARG A 124 6.80 11.25 -12.34
N SER A 125 7.81 10.50 -11.88
CA SER A 125 7.96 9.08 -12.17
C SER A 125 6.83 8.25 -11.56
N THR A 126 6.46 8.52 -10.30
CA THR A 126 5.34 7.89 -9.60
C THR A 126 4.01 8.19 -10.29
N LYS A 127 3.76 9.45 -10.69
CA LYS A 127 2.55 9.84 -11.44
C LYS A 127 2.48 9.13 -12.81
N LYS A 128 3.60 9.09 -13.54
CA LYS A 128 3.68 8.39 -14.84
C LYS A 128 3.37 6.90 -14.70
N TRP A 129 3.96 6.23 -13.71
CA TRP A 129 3.70 4.82 -13.41
C TRP A 129 2.22 4.57 -13.07
N PHE A 130 1.62 5.45 -12.25
CA PHE A 130 0.19 5.37 -11.95
C PHE A 130 -0.67 5.46 -13.21
N CYS A 131 -0.44 6.46 -14.07
CA CYS A 131 -1.22 6.64 -15.30
C CYS A 131 -1.15 5.40 -16.20
N GLN A 132 0.04 4.80 -16.36
CA GLN A 132 0.23 3.59 -17.15
C GLN A 132 -0.55 2.39 -16.59
N LEU A 133 -0.57 2.22 -15.26
CA LEU A 133 -1.40 1.19 -14.62
C LEU A 133 -2.88 1.47 -14.81
N TYR A 134 -3.29 2.71 -14.58
CA TYR A 134 -4.69 3.12 -14.56
C TYR A 134 -5.37 2.98 -15.93
N GLU A 135 -4.66 3.34 -17.02
CA GLU A 135 -5.14 3.22 -18.40
C GLU A 135 -5.57 1.79 -18.75
N SER A 136 -4.84 0.78 -18.26
CA SER A 136 -5.11 -0.64 -18.51
C SER A 136 -6.00 -1.31 -17.46
N ALA A 137 -6.26 -0.64 -16.34
CA ALA A 137 -7.00 -1.23 -15.23
C ALA A 137 -8.51 -1.33 -15.54
N PRO A 138 -9.15 -2.49 -15.41
CA PRO A 138 -10.60 -2.61 -15.51
C PRO A 138 -11.33 -1.85 -14.39
N ARG A 139 -12.56 -1.43 -14.67
CA ARG A 139 -13.46 -0.84 -13.66
C ARG A 139 -13.95 -1.89 -12.69
N VAL A 140 -14.23 -1.50 -11.45
CA VAL A 140 -14.94 -2.34 -10.49
C VAL A 140 -16.42 -2.38 -10.86
N ASP A 141 -16.77 -3.25 -11.81
CA ASP A 141 -18.14 -3.48 -12.24
C ASP A 141 -18.91 -4.40 -11.27
N LYS A 142 -20.14 -4.79 -11.66
CA LYS A 142 -20.99 -5.66 -10.83
C LYS A 142 -20.37 -7.04 -10.60
N GLY A 143 -19.69 -7.60 -11.61
CA GLY A 143 -19.02 -8.90 -11.53
C GLY A 143 -17.81 -8.82 -10.61
N ALA A 144 -16.93 -7.85 -10.83
CA ALA A 144 -15.75 -7.60 -10.00
C ALA A 144 -16.12 -7.34 -8.53
N LEU A 145 -17.20 -6.60 -8.29
CA LEU A 145 -17.70 -6.37 -6.94
C LEU A 145 -18.20 -7.66 -6.28
N ALA A 146 -18.96 -8.50 -7.00
CA ALA A 146 -19.45 -9.79 -6.47
C ALA A 146 -18.28 -10.74 -6.16
N ASP A 147 -17.30 -10.80 -7.05
CA ASP A 147 -16.04 -11.52 -6.89
C ASP A 147 -15.28 -11.08 -5.64
N ALA A 148 -15.22 -9.77 -5.37
CA ALA A 148 -14.59 -9.23 -4.17
C ALA A 148 -15.29 -9.72 -2.89
N TYR A 149 -16.63 -9.83 -2.88
CA TYR A 149 -17.36 -10.41 -1.74
C TYR A 149 -17.02 -11.89 -1.51
N GLN A 150 -16.79 -12.65 -2.57
CA GLN A 150 -16.44 -14.08 -2.43
C GLN A 150 -15.02 -14.27 -1.90
N ARG A 151 -14.08 -13.40 -2.26
CA ARG A 151 -12.66 -13.51 -1.90
C ARG A 151 -12.28 -12.81 -0.60
N TRP A 152 -13.14 -11.91 -0.11
CA TRP A 152 -12.82 -11.11 1.06
C TRP A 152 -12.55 -11.97 2.29
N GLU A 153 -11.37 -11.80 2.87
CA GLU A 153 -10.99 -12.41 4.14
C GLU A 153 -11.04 -11.34 5.23
N PRO A 154 -11.93 -11.46 6.24
CA PRO A 154 -11.90 -10.54 7.36
C PRO A 154 -10.53 -10.63 8.06
N PRO A 155 -10.01 -9.51 8.61
CA PRO A 155 -8.75 -9.54 9.36
C PRO A 155 -8.82 -10.63 10.42
N ARG A 156 -7.98 -11.67 10.29
CA ARG A 156 -7.83 -12.67 11.32
C ARG A 156 -7.23 -11.94 12.53
N GLY A 157 -8.00 -11.87 13.62
CA GLY A 157 -7.46 -11.41 14.91
C GLY A 157 -6.15 -12.16 15.17
N ALA A 158 -5.13 -11.45 15.63
CA ALA A 158 -3.76 -11.95 15.75
C ALA A 158 -3.67 -13.10 16.77
N ALA A 159 -4.11 -14.30 16.40
CA ALA A 159 -3.56 -15.53 16.93
C ALA A 159 -2.31 -15.79 16.11
N ILE A 160 -1.17 -15.29 16.57
CA ILE A 160 0.13 -15.78 16.10
C ILE A 160 0.22 -17.20 16.69
N PRO A 161 0.10 -18.28 15.89
CA PRO A 161 0.50 -19.58 16.41
C PRO A 161 1.98 -19.45 16.68
N ALA A 162 2.45 -19.83 17.88
CA ALA A 162 3.88 -19.87 18.16
C ALA A 162 4.55 -20.74 17.08
N VAL A 163 5.23 -20.11 16.11
CA VAL A 163 5.95 -20.84 15.08
C VAL A 163 7.17 -21.43 15.74
N ALA A 164 7.14 -22.74 16.00
CA ALA A 164 8.33 -23.45 16.42
C ALA A 164 9.42 -23.25 15.37
N VAL A 165 10.58 -22.73 15.79
CA VAL A 165 11.75 -22.58 14.92
C VAL A 165 12.12 -23.96 14.40
N ARG A 166 11.95 -24.18 13.09
CA ARG A 166 12.33 -25.44 12.44
C ARG A 166 13.83 -25.41 12.19
N SER A 167 14.55 -26.37 12.77
CA SER A 167 15.95 -26.65 12.46
C SER A 167 16.09 -26.96 10.96
N GLY A 168 17.04 -26.29 10.28
CA GLY A 168 17.24 -26.40 8.83
C GLY A 168 16.57 -25.27 8.05
N SER A 169 16.20 -24.18 8.71
CA SER A 169 15.63 -22.99 8.07
C SER A 169 16.65 -22.30 7.17
N LEU A 170 16.16 -21.42 6.28
CA LEU A 170 17.02 -20.56 5.46
C LEU A 170 18.03 -19.76 6.33
N LEU A 171 17.64 -19.38 7.55
CA LEU A 171 18.52 -18.69 8.50
C LEU A 171 19.66 -19.58 9.02
N ASP A 172 19.43 -20.88 9.17
CA ASP A 172 20.47 -21.85 9.54
C ASP A 172 21.47 -22.07 8.39
N LEU A 173 20.95 -22.10 7.15
CA LEU A 173 21.76 -22.17 5.93
C LEU A 173 22.61 -20.90 5.72
N VAL A 174 22.08 -19.72 6.05
CA VAL A 174 22.86 -18.47 6.01
C VAL A 174 23.91 -18.45 7.11
N ARG A 175 23.57 -18.84 8.35
CA ARG A 175 24.54 -18.91 9.47
C ARG A 175 25.69 -19.88 9.23
N SER A 176 25.42 -21.05 8.64
CA SER A 176 26.44 -22.05 8.31
C SER A 176 27.38 -21.60 7.18
N ARG A 177 26.93 -20.72 6.26
CA ARG A 177 27.77 -20.16 5.20
C ARG A 177 28.64 -18.97 5.64
N VAL A 178 28.26 -18.23 6.68
CA VAL A 178 29.09 -17.13 7.21
C VAL A 178 30.38 -17.65 7.87
N GLN A 179 30.40 -18.89 8.36
CA GLN A 179 31.61 -19.49 8.95
C GLN A 179 32.65 -19.96 7.92
N THR A 180 32.31 -20.03 6.62
CA THR A 180 33.21 -20.55 5.57
C THR A 180 34.04 -19.47 4.85
N HIS A 181 33.99 -18.20 5.27
CA HIS A 181 34.77 -17.10 4.69
C HIS A 181 35.71 -16.41 5.70
N LYS A 182 36.43 -17.20 6.50
CA LYS A 182 37.72 -16.78 7.04
C LYS A 182 38.80 -17.59 6.35
N VAL A 183 39.84 -16.88 5.89
CA VAL A 183 41.08 -17.35 5.25
C VAL A 183 41.06 -17.28 3.72
N LEU A 184 41.33 -16.08 3.19
CA LEU A 184 42.40 -15.88 2.21
C LEU A 184 43.15 -14.61 2.60
N GLY A 185 44.31 -14.79 3.23
CA GLY A 185 45.17 -13.71 3.70
C GLY A 185 45.80 -12.95 2.54
N VAL A 186 45.62 -11.63 2.54
CA VAL A 186 46.43 -10.72 1.74
C VAL A 186 47.80 -10.60 2.41
N LYS A 187 48.85 -11.09 1.75
CA LYS A 187 50.23 -10.75 2.11
C LYS A 187 50.58 -9.43 1.40
N SER A 188 50.78 -8.38 2.19
CA SER A 188 51.43 -7.13 1.77
C SER A 188 52.94 -7.40 1.57
N GLY A 189 53.43 -7.18 0.36
CA GLY A 189 54.86 -7.10 0.06
C GLY A 189 55.36 -5.67 0.22
N LEU A 190 56.57 -5.57 0.79
CA LEU A 190 57.41 -4.37 0.91
C LEU A 190 57.73 -3.74 -0.45
#